data_AF-A0A9P0FCZ0-F1
#
_entry.id   AF-A0A9P0FCZ0-F1
#
_cell.length_a   1.000
_cell.length_b   1.000
_cell.length_c   1.000
_cell.angle_alpha   90.00
_cell.angle_beta   90.00
_cell.angle_gamma   90.00
#
_symmetry.space_group_name_H-M   'P 1'
#
loop_
_entity.id
_entity.type
_entity.pdbx_description
1 polymer ?
#
loop_
_entity_poly.entity_id
_entity_poly.type
_entity_poly.pdbx_seq_one_letter_code
_entity_poly.pdbx_strand_id
1 'polypeptide(L)'
;MFCRKLLNKNAIKCSAKNQIRKLKKHDYAMPEEKTTAEEILIQVFKTNEVKTQKDWKKVRQEILNNQFNKHVITPVNIDSMIIGFCTKPEKYQLASSYIKFLQKEKIKPNLATNGKYLKLLYEKNTEKCLKADENEILGIYEELRKGYPVLDSFTIENLILGLSVTKEWKKCLELFEEIKITAIANNSVYSAFISSAFLNNEEDLAWQFLNELIENNRTPKSIIFTSYLATAKKLKSKEKIHAKLEKMFEFLKNNDLRLEKTAIEKLEELSTSLKVSTMTTKVDFKGTCKNCRQNLDTFELTNEEFQELKDVLFKNVILGRDIFVKTSPQEMSNFQNFILQQEKFDVVLDGLNIAFSVGTKHPPHVFSTLLANVVKYFVDLNKRVLVLGRVHMHRWPQQTWGYVKSNSTIFLTQNISEDDPYLLYCALNSGKNTKIVTRDLMRGHKFLLKSPKYKTLFNRWLTQRQYQLLRIDQRGQPIFKHPLPISPVAQKNGTHWHLPYDEVENNKNEYLNSWCCLQLMK
;
A
#
# COMPACT_ATOMS: atom_id res chain seq x y z
N MET A 1 85.36 -14.24 15.60
CA MET A 1 85.00 -14.31 14.17
C MET A 1 83.49 -14.19 14.04
N PHE A 2 83.05 -13.05 13.48
CA PHE A 2 81.72 -12.70 12.95
C PHE A 2 80.42 -12.97 13.72
N CYS A 3 79.66 -11.87 13.84
CA CYS A 3 78.50 -11.64 14.68
C CYS A 3 77.18 -12.23 14.18
N ARG A 4 76.36 -12.58 15.17
CA ARG A 4 74.94 -12.97 15.15
C ARG A 4 74.00 -11.75 15.07
N LYS A 5 72.85 -12.00 14.44
CA LYS A 5 71.50 -11.49 14.73
C LYS A 5 71.25 -9.97 14.70
N LEU A 6 70.58 -9.55 13.63
CA LEU A 6 69.89 -8.27 13.51
C LEU A 6 68.54 -8.32 14.22
N LEU A 7 68.45 -7.65 15.37
CA LEU A 7 67.25 -7.03 15.90
C LEU A 7 67.63 -5.62 16.38
N ASN A 8 66.92 -4.63 15.84
CA ASN A 8 66.58 -3.33 16.42
C ASN A 8 67.57 -2.14 16.41
N LYS A 9 66.93 -0.96 16.24
CA LYS A 9 67.34 0.44 16.54
C LYS A 9 68.17 1.21 15.50
N ASN A 10 67.55 2.28 14.98
CA ASN A 10 68.07 3.64 15.17
C ASN A 10 66.91 4.65 15.17
N ALA A 11 66.72 5.28 16.33
CA ALA A 11 66.05 6.57 16.46
C ALA A 11 67.09 7.68 16.25
N ILE A 12 66.68 8.86 15.76
CA ILE A 12 67.01 10.19 16.34
C ILE A 12 66.21 11.30 15.60
N LYS A 13 65.42 12.00 16.42
CA LYS A 13 64.94 13.40 16.42
C LYS A 13 65.13 14.30 15.18
N CYS A 14 64.06 15.01 14.82
CA CYS A 14 64.14 16.44 14.55
C CYS A 14 62.87 17.17 14.99
N SER A 15 63.05 18.38 15.52
CA SER A 15 62.07 19.20 16.25
C SER A 15 61.22 20.10 15.36
N ALA A 16 60.02 20.38 15.89
CA ALA A 16 59.14 21.53 15.67
C ALA A 16 59.41 22.49 14.49
N LYS A 17 58.40 22.61 13.61
CA LYS A 17 57.82 23.91 13.24
C LYS A 17 56.32 23.75 12.96
N ASN A 18 55.54 24.38 13.83
CA ASN A 18 54.11 24.60 13.68
C ASN A 18 53.82 25.32 12.36
N GLN A 19 53.15 24.65 11.43
CA GLN A 19 52.25 25.30 10.48
C GLN A 19 50.93 24.54 10.46
N ILE A 20 50.00 25.04 11.25
CA ILE A 20 48.58 24.69 11.21
C ILE A 20 48.09 25.05 9.80
N ARG A 21 48.03 24.05 8.90
CA ARG A 21 47.17 24.15 7.72
C ARG A 21 45.74 24.17 8.25
N LYS A 22 45.14 25.36 8.29
CA LYS A 22 43.69 25.55 8.43
C LYS A 22 43.00 24.79 7.30
N LEU A 23 42.68 23.52 7.54
CA LEU A 23 41.61 22.83 6.82
C LEU A 23 40.35 23.65 7.13
N LYS A 24 39.89 24.41 6.13
CA LYS A 24 38.58 25.06 6.18
C LYS A 24 37.57 23.96 6.56
N LYS A 25 36.87 24.15 7.69
CA LYS A 25 35.63 23.45 7.96
C LYS A 25 34.76 23.66 6.73
N HIS A 26 34.60 22.64 5.90
CA HIS A 26 33.41 22.57 5.07
C HIS A 26 32.28 22.36 6.06
N ASP A 27 31.55 23.44 6.34
CA ASP A 27 30.24 23.34 6.96
C ASP A 27 29.44 22.36 6.09
N TYR A 28 29.17 21.19 6.64
CA TYR A 28 28.08 20.36 6.15
C TYR A 28 26.80 21.12 6.46
N ALA A 29 26.45 22.06 5.58
CA ALA A 29 25.12 22.64 5.58
C ALA A 29 24.15 21.45 5.49
N MET A 30 23.26 21.35 6.48
CA MET A 30 22.07 20.51 6.35
C MET A 30 21.45 20.82 4.98
N PRO A 31 20.99 19.83 4.20
CA PRO A 31 20.32 20.14 2.95
C PRO A 31 19.17 21.10 3.26
N GLU A 32 19.21 22.30 2.68
CA GLU A 32 18.11 23.26 2.79
C GLU A 32 16.81 22.52 2.45
N GLU A 33 15.82 22.58 3.35
CA GLU A 33 14.49 22.00 3.08
C GLU A 33 14.01 22.52 1.72
N LYS A 34 13.79 21.60 0.77
CA LYS A 34 13.25 21.96 -0.54
C LYS A 34 11.80 22.39 -0.34
N THR A 35 11.56 23.71 -0.33
CA THR A 35 10.21 24.27 -0.30
C THR A 35 9.39 23.75 -1.48
N THR A 36 8.21 23.22 -1.20
CA THR A 36 7.34 22.62 -2.23
C THR A 36 6.51 23.67 -2.96
N ALA A 37 6.04 23.36 -4.18
CA ALA A 37 5.11 24.23 -4.90
C ALA A 37 3.84 24.53 -4.08
N GLU A 38 3.37 23.55 -3.30
CA GLU A 38 2.19 23.71 -2.45
C GLU A 38 2.43 24.74 -1.33
N GLU A 39 3.60 24.73 -0.68
CA GLU A 39 3.95 25.71 0.35
C GLU A 39 3.99 27.13 -0.19
N ILE A 40 4.56 27.32 -1.39
CA ILE A 40 4.60 28.62 -2.08
C ILE A 40 3.17 29.13 -2.32
N LEU A 41 2.29 28.27 -2.85
CA LEU A 41 0.89 28.62 -3.09
C LEU A 41 0.16 28.93 -1.78
N ILE A 42 0.34 28.14 -0.72
CA ILE A 42 -0.24 28.41 0.61
C ILE A 42 0.18 29.79 1.11
N GLN A 43 1.46 30.15 0.99
CA GLN A 43 1.95 31.47 1.44
C GLN A 43 1.30 32.61 0.66
N VAL A 44 1.27 32.53 -0.68
CA VAL A 44 0.71 33.60 -1.52
C VAL A 44 -0.80 33.73 -1.31
N PHE A 45 -1.54 32.62 -1.20
CA PHE A 45 -3.00 32.67 -0.99
C PHE A 45 -3.39 33.02 0.46
N LYS A 46 -2.48 32.98 1.43
CA LYS A 46 -2.73 33.51 2.79
C LYS A 46 -2.78 35.03 2.81
N THR A 47 -2.01 35.69 1.96
CA THR A 47 -1.87 37.16 1.93
C THR A 47 -2.70 37.83 0.84
N ASN A 48 -3.31 37.04 -0.05
CA ASN A 48 -4.10 37.57 -1.17
C ASN A 48 -5.52 37.03 -1.16
N GLU A 49 -6.47 37.93 -1.09
CA GLU A 49 -7.88 37.64 -1.35
C GLU A 49 -8.18 37.95 -2.83
N VAL A 50 -8.64 36.95 -3.57
CA VAL A 50 -8.88 37.09 -5.02
C VAL A 50 -10.34 37.39 -5.29
N LYS A 51 -10.65 38.64 -5.68
CA LYS A 51 -12.03 39.08 -6.00
C LYS A 51 -12.20 39.49 -7.47
N THR A 52 -11.13 39.91 -8.12
CA THR A 52 -11.13 40.50 -9.44
C THR A 52 -10.11 39.84 -10.37
N GLN A 53 -10.21 40.15 -11.67
CA GLN A 53 -9.25 39.66 -12.68
C GLN A 53 -7.85 40.26 -12.51
N LYS A 54 -7.75 41.50 -12.01
CA LYS A 54 -6.45 42.14 -11.75
C LYS A 54 -5.71 41.41 -10.63
N ASP A 55 -6.44 40.90 -9.65
CA ASP A 55 -5.87 40.12 -8.55
C ASP A 55 -5.21 38.83 -9.06
N TRP A 56 -5.75 38.19 -10.10
CA TRP A 56 -5.14 37.02 -10.70
C TRP A 56 -3.79 37.31 -11.37
N LYS A 57 -3.64 38.46 -12.03
CA LYS A 57 -2.33 38.88 -12.58
C LYS A 57 -1.32 39.11 -11.47
N LYS A 58 -1.74 39.78 -10.40
CA LYS A 58 -0.92 40.03 -9.20
C LYS A 58 -0.49 38.71 -8.54
N VAL A 59 -1.41 37.80 -8.28
CA VAL A 59 -1.13 36.49 -7.68
C VAL A 59 -0.14 35.70 -8.53
N ARG A 60 -0.29 35.67 -9.86
CA ARG A 60 0.68 35.01 -10.74
C ARG A 60 2.07 35.60 -10.63
N GLN A 61 2.18 36.93 -10.60
CA GLN A 61 3.47 37.62 -10.45
C GLN A 61 4.11 37.34 -9.08
N GLU A 62 3.32 37.36 -8.00
CA GLU A 62 3.81 37.05 -6.66
C GLU A 62 4.27 35.60 -6.51
N ILE A 63 3.58 34.64 -7.15
CA ILE A 63 4.02 33.24 -7.18
C ILE A 63 5.36 33.12 -7.91
N LEU A 64 5.50 33.74 -9.09
CA LEU A 64 6.72 33.66 -9.88
C LEU A 64 7.91 34.33 -9.17
N ASN A 65 7.67 35.46 -8.51
CA ASN A 65 8.68 36.26 -7.82
C ASN A 65 8.87 35.86 -6.34
N ASN A 66 8.19 34.82 -5.86
CA ASN A 66 8.31 34.39 -4.47
C ASN A 66 9.76 33.99 -4.17
N GLN A 67 10.32 34.49 -3.07
CA GLN A 67 11.71 34.24 -2.68
C GLN A 67 12.06 32.75 -2.50
N PHE A 68 11.06 31.91 -2.22
CA PHE A 68 11.22 30.46 -2.08
C PHE A 68 10.97 29.71 -3.40
N ASN A 69 10.49 30.40 -4.45
CA ASN A 69 10.30 29.83 -5.77
C ASN A 69 11.64 29.68 -6.53
N LYS A 70 12.40 28.66 -6.16
CA LYS A 70 13.67 28.27 -6.81
C LYS A 70 13.41 27.56 -8.16
N HIS A 71 12.68 28.22 -9.07
CA HIS A 71 12.21 27.69 -10.37
C HIS A 71 11.30 26.46 -10.30
N VAL A 72 10.66 26.24 -9.15
CA VAL A 72 9.68 25.14 -8.98
C VAL A 72 8.40 25.45 -9.77
N ILE A 73 7.93 26.70 -9.70
CA ILE A 73 6.80 27.22 -10.47
C ILE A 73 7.33 28.16 -11.55
N THR A 74 6.98 27.87 -12.80
CA THR A 74 7.43 28.58 -13.99
C THR A 74 6.24 29.16 -14.75
N PRO A 75 6.44 30.11 -15.67
CA PRO A 75 5.36 30.61 -16.51
C PRO A 75 4.61 29.53 -17.30
N VAL A 76 5.24 28.38 -17.54
CA VAL A 76 4.66 27.25 -18.28
C VAL A 76 3.78 26.37 -17.39
N ASN A 77 4.16 26.14 -16.13
CA ASN A 77 3.43 25.22 -15.23
C ASN A 77 2.48 25.92 -14.24
N ILE A 78 2.58 27.26 -14.10
CA ILE A 78 1.85 28.03 -13.09
C ILE A 78 0.34 27.78 -13.11
N ASP A 79 -0.26 27.70 -14.30
CA ASP A 79 -1.71 27.49 -14.44
C ASP A 79 -2.13 26.13 -13.89
N SER A 80 -1.38 25.09 -14.21
CA SER A 80 -1.62 23.73 -13.69
C SER A 80 -1.40 23.64 -12.18
N MET A 81 -0.44 24.40 -11.64
CA MET A 81 -0.16 24.45 -10.20
C MET A 81 -1.28 25.16 -9.43
N ILE A 82 -1.78 26.28 -9.95
CA ILE A 82 -2.89 27.03 -9.34
C ILE A 82 -4.18 26.20 -9.36
N ILE A 83 -4.54 25.59 -10.50
CA ILE A 83 -5.72 24.71 -10.55
C ILE A 83 -5.55 23.51 -9.63
N GLY A 84 -4.36 22.89 -9.63
CA GLY A 84 -4.01 21.79 -8.74
C GLY A 84 -4.16 22.14 -7.25
N PHE A 85 -3.84 23.37 -6.87
CA PHE A 85 -4.04 23.87 -5.50
C PHE A 85 -5.51 24.06 -5.13
N CYS A 86 -6.38 24.24 -6.13
CA CYS A 86 -7.80 24.49 -5.97
C CYS A 86 -8.66 23.21 -6.08
N THR A 87 -8.06 22.01 -6.08
CA THR A 87 -8.80 20.72 -6.18
C THR A 87 -9.53 20.33 -4.88
N LYS A 88 -9.52 21.16 -3.84
CA LYS A 88 -10.29 20.90 -2.61
C LYS A 88 -11.67 21.57 -2.70
N PRO A 89 -12.75 20.96 -2.17
CA PRO A 89 -14.12 21.48 -2.27
C PRO A 89 -14.26 22.95 -1.87
N GLU A 90 -13.56 23.37 -0.82
CA GLU A 90 -13.57 24.75 -0.33
C GLU A 90 -12.96 25.79 -1.30
N LYS A 91 -12.29 25.33 -2.37
CA LYS A 91 -11.60 26.17 -3.37
C LYS A 91 -12.19 26.05 -4.78
N TYR A 92 -13.28 25.32 -4.99
CA TYR A 92 -13.87 25.16 -6.33
C TYR A 92 -14.31 26.48 -6.98
N GLN A 93 -14.80 27.42 -6.17
CA GLN A 93 -15.14 28.76 -6.65
C GLN A 93 -13.91 29.54 -7.12
N LEU A 94 -12.78 29.39 -6.40
CA LEU A 94 -11.50 29.99 -6.75
C LEU A 94 -10.95 29.41 -8.06
N ALA A 95 -11.04 28.09 -8.25
CA ALA A 95 -10.67 27.46 -9.52
C ALA A 95 -11.52 27.98 -10.69
N SER A 96 -12.85 28.08 -10.49
CA SER A 96 -13.78 28.57 -11.50
C SER A 96 -13.48 30.03 -11.88
N SER A 97 -13.10 30.87 -10.91
CA SER A 97 -12.71 32.25 -11.18
C SER A 97 -11.37 32.33 -11.93
N TYR A 98 -10.43 31.40 -11.67
CA TYR A 98 -9.16 31.30 -12.40
C TYR A 98 -9.37 30.92 -13.87
N ILE A 99 -10.21 29.92 -14.16
CA ILE A 99 -10.52 29.52 -15.54
C ILE A 99 -11.16 30.66 -16.33
N LYS A 100 -12.10 31.38 -15.72
CA LYS A 100 -12.70 32.58 -16.34
C LYS A 100 -11.66 33.66 -16.63
N PHE A 101 -10.66 33.82 -15.75
CA PHE A 101 -9.54 34.71 -16.00
C PHE A 101 -8.70 34.26 -17.20
N LEU A 102 -8.35 32.97 -17.29
CA LEU A 102 -7.61 32.43 -18.45
C LEU A 102 -8.36 32.64 -19.77
N GLN A 103 -9.67 32.38 -19.78
CA GLN A 103 -10.53 32.59 -20.95
C GLN A 103 -10.56 34.07 -21.38
N LYS A 104 -10.72 35.00 -20.43
CA LYS A 104 -10.78 36.45 -20.72
C LYS A 104 -9.45 37.01 -21.23
N GLU A 105 -8.33 36.54 -20.67
CA GLU A 105 -6.99 36.90 -21.14
C GLU A 105 -6.57 36.11 -22.39
N LYS A 106 -7.46 35.25 -22.93
CA LYS A 106 -7.19 34.39 -24.10
C LYS A 106 -5.94 33.51 -23.91
N ILE A 107 -5.67 33.11 -22.67
CA ILE A 107 -4.57 32.20 -22.33
C ILE A 107 -5.06 30.77 -22.54
N LYS A 108 -4.51 30.09 -23.55
CA LYS A 108 -4.87 28.71 -23.88
C LYS A 108 -4.27 27.75 -22.83
N PRO A 109 -5.09 26.95 -22.12
CA PRO A 109 -4.59 25.92 -21.22
C PRO A 109 -3.76 24.87 -21.96
N ASN A 110 -2.62 24.48 -21.38
CA ASN A 110 -1.84 23.35 -21.86
C ASN A 110 -2.41 22.00 -21.36
N LEU A 111 -1.82 20.88 -21.81
CA LEU A 111 -2.27 19.53 -21.44
C LEU A 111 -2.32 19.31 -19.93
N ALA A 112 -1.30 19.76 -19.18
CA ALA A 112 -1.25 19.62 -17.73
C ALA A 112 -2.37 20.42 -17.04
N THR A 113 -2.60 21.65 -17.47
CA THR A 113 -3.68 22.52 -16.98
C THR A 113 -5.05 21.92 -17.26
N ASN A 114 -5.28 21.44 -18.50
CA ASN A 114 -6.51 20.73 -18.87
C ASN A 114 -6.72 19.46 -18.05
N GLY A 115 -5.67 18.66 -17.84
CA GLY A 115 -5.75 17.46 -17.01
C GLY A 115 -6.17 17.76 -15.57
N LYS A 116 -5.57 18.79 -14.94
CA LYS A 116 -5.97 19.24 -13.61
C LYS A 116 -7.39 19.79 -13.58
N TYR A 117 -7.82 20.47 -14.64
CA TYR A 117 -9.16 21.02 -14.73
C TYR A 117 -10.22 19.92 -14.90
N LEU A 118 -9.99 18.93 -15.75
CA LEU A 118 -10.85 17.76 -15.90
C LEU A 118 -10.99 16.99 -14.59
N LYS A 119 -9.90 16.83 -13.84
CA LYS A 119 -9.95 16.22 -12.50
C LYS A 119 -10.81 17.02 -11.52
N LEU A 120 -10.67 18.35 -11.52
CA LEU A 120 -11.52 19.24 -10.71
C LEU A 120 -13.00 19.10 -11.09
N LEU A 121 -13.30 19.14 -12.40
CA LEU A 121 -14.67 18.99 -12.91
C LEU A 121 -15.25 17.64 -12.54
N TYR A 122 -14.47 16.56 -12.63
CA TYR A 122 -14.86 15.24 -12.13
C TYR A 122 -15.23 15.28 -10.64
N GLU A 123 -14.34 15.79 -9.78
CA GLU A 123 -14.56 15.82 -8.32
C GLU A 123 -15.81 16.65 -7.95
N LYS A 124 -16.02 17.80 -8.60
CA LYS A 124 -17.20 18.66 -8.42
C LYS A 124 -18.52 18.00 -8.85
N ASN A 125 -18.47 17.08 -9.81
CA ASN A 125 -19.66 16.53 -10.48
C ASN A 125 -19.90 15.04 -10.22
N THR A 126 -19.26 14.46 -9.19
CA THR A 126 -19.39 13.03 -8.83
C THR A 126 -20.83 12.61 -8.50
N GLU A 127 -21.63 13.48 -7.88
CA GLU A 127 -23.04 13.19 -7.56
C GLU A 127 -24.00 13.53 -8.70
N LYS A 128 -23.77 14.68 -9.35
CA LYS A 128 -24.59 15.17 -10.46
C LYS A 128 -23.79 16.14 -11.30
N CYS A 129 -23.69 15.85 -12.60
CA CYS A 129 -23.05 16.74 -13.55
C CYS A 129 -23.97 17.89 -13.97
N LEU A 130 -23.47 19.12 -13.82
CA LEU A 130 -24.15 20.31 -14.32
C LEU A 130 -23.95 20.42 -15.84
N LYS A 131 -24.97 20.86 -16.57
CA LYS A 131 -24.91 20.99 -18.04
C LYS A 131 -23.78 21.92 -18.51
N ALA A 132 -23.46 22.96 -17.73
CA ALA A 132 -22.35 23.86 -18.05
C ALA A 132 -21.00 23.13 -17.96
N ASP A 133 -20.78 22.39 -16.88
CA ASP A 133 -19.56 21.61 -16.66
C ASP A 133 -19.46 20.45 -17.68
N GLU A 134 -20.57 19.80 -18.02
CA GLU A 134 -20.64 18.78 -19.08
C GLU A 134 -20.16 19.34 -20.42
N ASN A 135 -20.67 20.51 -20.82
CA ASN A 135 -20.24 21.18 -22.05
C ASN A 135 -18.75 21.54 -22.03
N GLU A 136 -18.21 21.95 -20.88
CA GLU A 136 -16.78 22.26 -20.74
C GLU A 136 -15.92 20.99 -20.88
N ILE A 137 -16.32 19.88 -20.26
CA ILE A 137 -15.62 18.58 -20.37
C ILE A 137 -15.59 18.13 -21.83
N LEU A 138 -16.74 18.14 -22.51
CA LEU A 138 -16.86 17.73 -23.90
C LEU A 138 -16.06 18.67 -24.82
N GLY A 139 -16.10 19.98 -24.56
CA GLY A 139 -15.29 20.96 -25.30
C GLY A 139 -13.79 20.69 -25.20
N ILE A 140 -13.28 20.39 -24.01
CA ILE A 140 -11.87 20.02 -23.80
C ILE A 140 -11.55 18.71 -24.52
N TYR A 141 -12.42 17.70 -24.44
CA TYR A 141 -12.24 16.43 -25.13
C TYR A 141 -12.10 16.61 -26.64
N GLU A 142 -13.02 17.34 -27.29
CA GLU A 142 -13.00 17.56 -28.73
C GLU A 142 -11.79 18.40 -29.16
N GLU A 143 -11.41 19.42 -28.37
CA GLU A 143 -10.20 20.21 -28.65
C GLU A 143 -8.93 19.37 -28.59
N LEU A 144 -8.82 18.49 -27.59
CA LEU A 144 -7.67 17.61 -27.44
C LEU A 144 -7.60 16.55 -28.54
N ARG A 145 -8.72 15.89 -28.89
CA ARG A 145 -8.76 14.92 -30.01
C ARG A 145 -8.42 15.57 -31.35
N LYS A 146 -8.86 16.82 -31.57
CA LYS A 146 -8.51 17.58 -32.79
C LYS A 146 -7.05 18.04 -32.81
N GLY A 147 -6.51 18.44 -31.66
CA GLY A 147 -5.16 19.00 -31.56
C GLY A 147 -4.05 17.94 -31.51
N TYR A 148 -4.37 16.72 -31.07
CA TYR A 148 -3.38 15.68 -30.81
C TYR A 148 -3.86 14.33 -31.36
N PRO A 149 -3.26 13.83 -32.46
CA PRO A 149 -3.61 12.52 -33.03
C PRO A 149 -3.35 11.35 -32.09
N VAL A 150 -2.36 11.49 -31.19
CA VAL A 150 -2.00 10.50 -30.19
C VAL A 150 -1.88 11.21 -28.85
N LEU A 151 -2.54 10.66 -27.83
CA LEU A 151 -2.51 11.18 -26.46
C LEU A 151 -1.66 10.27 -25.58
N ASP A 152 -0.92 10.87 -24.66
CA ASP A 152 -0.19 10.13 -23.65
C ASP A 152 -1.15 9.57 -22.58
N SER A 153 -0.69 8.55 -21.84
CA SER A 153 -1.52 7.86 -20.84
C SER A 153 -2.08 8.83 -19.78
N PHE A 154 -1.32 9.84 -19.34
CA PHE A 154 -1.78 10.77 -18.32
C PHE A 154 -2.91 11.67 -18.85
N THR A 155 -2.80 12.14 -20.09
CA THR A 155 -3.88 12.90 -20.73
C THR A 155 -5.14 12.05 -20.89
N ILE A 156 -5.00 10.81 -21.36
CA ILE A 156 -6.13 9.86 -21.50
C ILE A 156 -6.81 9.61 -20.15
N GLU A 157 -6.04 9.37 -19.08
CA GLU A 157 -6.59 9.16 -17.74
C GLU A 157 -7.44 10.34 -17.27
N ASN A 158 -6.99 11.58 -17.50
CA ASN A 158 -7.77 12.77 -17.11
C ASN A 158 -9.03 12.95 -17.97
N LEU A 159 -8.98 12.60 -19.26
CA LEU A 159 -10.16 12.59 -20.13
C LEU A 159 -11.20 11.58 -19.64
N ILE A 160 -10.78 10.37 -19.27
CA ILE A 160 -11.69 9.35 -18.72
C ILE A 160 -12.34 9.85 -17.43
N LEU A 161 -11.56 10.48 -16.53
CA LEU A 161 -12.13 11.08 -15.31
C LEU A 161 -13.21 12.10 -15.64
N GLY A 162 -12.93 13.08 -16.50
CA GLY A 162 -13.91 14.09 -16.89
C GLY A 162 -15.14 13.48 -17.57
N LEU A 163 -14.95 12.66 -18.60
CA LEU A 163 -16.06 12.07 -19.37
C LEU A 163 -16.94 11.15 -18.52
N SER A 164 -16.40 10.51 -17.49
CA SER A 164 -17.15 9.57 -16.64
C SER A 164 -18.38 10.18 -15.96
N VAL A 165 -18.41 11.49 -15.73
CA VAL A 165 -19.56 12.17 -15.11
C VAL A 165 -20.56 12.72 -16.15
N THR A 166 -20.26 12.62 -17.44
CA THR A 166 -21.10 13.14 -18.54
C THR A 166 -22.07 12.09 -19.09
N LYS A 167 -23.02 12.50 -19.94
CA LYS A 167 -23.86 11.56 -20.68
C LYS A 167 -23.11 10.75 -21.73
N GLU A 168 -21.95 11.24 -22.17
CA GLU A 168 -21.09 10.57 -23.15
C GLU A 168 -20.00 9.71 -22.50
N TRP A 169 -20.20 9.28 -21.25
CA TRP A 169 -19.25 8.44 -20.51
C TRP A 169 -18.82 7.16 -21.26
N LYS A 170 -19.62 6.65 -22.21
CA LYS A 170 -19.25 5.50 -23.05
C LYS A 170 -18.06 5.79 -23.96
N LYS A 171 -17.74 7.05 -24.28
CA LYS A 171 -16.49 7.44 -24.98
C LYS A 171 -15.25 7.00 -24.20
N CYS A 172 -15.34 6.80 -22.89
CA CYS A 172 -14.25 6.26 -22.09
C CYS A 172 -13.81 4.86 -22.53
N LEU A 173 -14.67 4.05 -23.16
CA LEU A 173 -14.32 2.70 -23.61
C LEU A 173 -13.21 2.73 -24.66
N GLU A 174 -13.30 3.60 -25.65
CA GLU A 174 -12.25 3.81 -26.67
C GLU A 174 -10.94 4.25 -26.01
N LEU A 175 -11.02 5.19 -25.07
CA LEU A 175 -9.88 5.67 -24.30
C LEU A 175 -9.23 4.57 -23.44
N PHE A 176 -10.01 3.62 -22.91
CA PHE A 176 -9.48 2.46 -22.20
C PHE A 176 -8.72 1.51 -23.12
N GLU A 177 -9.16 1.33 -24.36
CA GLU A 177 -8.42 0.53 -25.33
C GLU A 177 -7.12 1.23 -25.75
N GLU A 178 -7.14 2.56 -25.93
CA GLU A 178 -5.93 3.34 -26.23
C GLU A 178 -4.90 3.27 -25.09
N ILE A 179 -5.32 3.46 -23.83
CA ILE A 179 -4.37 3.46 -22.71
C ILE A 179 -3.74 2.08 -22.50
N LYS A 180 -4.48 0.99 -22.72
CA LYS A 180 -3.97 -0.40 -22.57
C LYS A 180 -2.77 -0.70 -23.47
N ILE A 181 -2.59 0.05 -24.56
CA ILE A 181 -1.43 -0.07 -25.45
C ILE A 181 -0.13 0.35 -24.75
N THR A 182 -0.20 1.36 -23.87
CA THR A 182 0.99 2.03 -23.31
C THR A 182 1.12 1.91 -21.79
N ALA A 183 0.00 1.72 -21.08
CA ALA A 183 -0.03 1.74 -19.63
C ALA A 183 -1.25 0.97 -19.06
N ILE A 184 -1.23 0.77 -17.74
CA ILE A 184 -2.39 0.30 -16.98
C ILE A 184 -2.98 1.49 -16.24
N ALA A 185 -4.24 1.81 -16.52
CA ALA A 185 -4.95 2.91 -15.86
C ALA A 185 -4.88 2.81 -14.32
N ASN A 186 -4.85 3.97 -13.67
CA ASN A 186 -4.76 4.08 -12.22
C ASN A 186 -6.11 3.78 -11.51
N ASN A 187 -6.06 3.61 -10.18
CA ASN A 187 -7.22 3.29 -9.34
C ASN A 187 -8.40 4.27 -9.53
N SER A 188 -8.11 5.57 -9.67
CA SER A 188 -9.14 6.61 -9.75
C SER A 188 -9.91 6.54 -11.06
N VAL A 189 -9.20 6.30 -12.15
CA VAL A 189 -9.76 6.23 -13.51
C VAL A 189 -10.70 5.05 -13.66
N TYR A 190 -10.25 3.86 -13.25
CA TYR A 190 -11.13 2.70 -13.18
C TYR A 190 -12.34 2.95 -12.28
N SER A 191 -12.13 3.48 -11.07
CA SER A 191 -13.21 3.69 -10.10
C SER A 191 -14.26 4.69 -10.60
N ALA A 192 -13.84 5.75 -11.29
CA ALA A 192 -14.72 6.75 -11.89
C ALA A 192 -15.60 6.13 -12.99
N PHE A 193 -15.00 5.35 -13.90
CA PHE A 193 -15.70 4.67 -14.97
C PHE A 193 -16.69 3.62 -14.45
N ILE A 194 -16.25 2.74 -13.52
CA ILE A 194 -17.10 1.70 -12.92
C ILE A 194 -18.29 2.34 -12.19
N SER A 195 -18.04 3.41 -11.44
CA SER A 195 -19.10 4.19 -10.77
C SER A 195 -20.14 4.71 -11.79
N SER A 196 -19.67 5.28 -12.91
CA SER A 196 -20.55 5.75 -13.98
C SER A 196 -21.38 4.63 -14.61
N ALA A 197 -20.75 3.49 -14.91
CA ALA A 197 -21.44 2.33 -15.46
C ALA A 197 -22.56 1.84 -14.51
N PHE A 198 -22.30 1.75 -13.20
CA PHE A 198 -23.35 1.43 -12.22
C PHE A 198 -24.49 2.45 -12.24
N LEU A 199 -24.18 3.75 -12.19
CA LEU A 199 -25.21 4.80 -12.15
C LEU A 199 -26.06 4.86 -13.43
N ASN A 200 -25.53 4.37 -14.56
CA ASN A 200 -26.21 4.24 -15.84
C ASN A 200 -26.87 2.87 -16.07
N ASN A 201 -26.95 2.01 -15.04
CA ASN A 201 -27.54 0.66 -15.07
C ASN A 201 -26.83 -0.35 -16.00
N GLU A 202 -25.55 -0.13 -16.29
CA GLU A 202 -24.69 -1.07 -17.05
C GLU A 202 -23.90 -1.95 -16.06
N GLU A 203 -24.62 -2.74 -15.27
CA GLU A 203 -24.03 -3.48 -14.14
C GLU A 203 -23.00 -4.52 -14.59
N ASP A 204 -23.26 -5.26 -15.66
CA ASP A 204 -22.35 -6.31 -16.13
C ASP A 204 -21.01 -5.71 -16.56
N LEU A 205 -21.04 -4.58 -17.27
CA LEU A 205 -19.85 -3.82 -17.65
C LEU A 205 -19.10 -3.31 -16.42
N ALA A 206 -19.81 -2.80 -15.42
CA ALA A 206 -19.22 -2.31 -14.18
C ALA A 206 -18.50 -3.45 -13.40
N TRP A 207 -19.14 -4.62 -13.29
CA TRP A 207 -18.54 -5.80 -12.63
C TRP A 207 -17.35 -6.35 -13.43
N GLN A 208 -17.40 -6.34 -14.76
CA GLN A 208 -16.27 -6.72 -15.62
C GLN A 208 -15.06 -5.81 -15.36
N PHE A 209 -15.23 -4.49 -15.43
CA PHE A 209 -14.13 -3.55 -15.18
C PHE A 209 -13.65 -3.59 -13.72
N LEU A 210 -14.53 -3.91 -12.77
CA LEU A 210 -14.13 -4.09 -11.37
C LEU A 210 -13.27 -5.35 -11.18
N ASN A 211 -13.55 -6.45 -11.87
CA ASN A 211 -12.67 -7.61 -11.90
C ASN A 211 -11.33 -7.28 -12.58
N GLU A 212 -11.35 -6.60 -13.74
CA GLU A 212 -10.14 -6.17 -14.45
C GLU A 212 -9.26 -5.26 -13.57
N LEU A 213 -9.86 -4.36 -12.79
CA LEU A 213 -9.17 -3.52 -11.80
C LEU A 213 -8.39 -4.40 -10.81
N ILE A 214 -9.04 -5.43 -10.23
CA ILE A 214 -8.42 -6.34 -9.27
C ILE A 214 -7.29 -7.17 -9.92
N GLU A 215 -7.52 -7.69 -11.12
CA GLU A 215 -6.54 -8.44 -11.92
C GLU A 215 -5.27 -7.61 -12.19
N ASN A 216 -5.46 -6.32 -12.48
CA ASN A 216 -4.40 -5.35 -12.65
C ASN A 216 -3.75 -4.86 -11.34
N ASN A 217 -4.07 -5.49 -10.21
CA ASN A 217 -3.54 -5.15 -8.87
C ASN A 217 -3.79 -3.69 -8.48
N ARG A 218 -4.92 -3.14 -8.93
CA ARG A 218 -5.43 -1.84 -8.51
C ARG A 218 -6.33 -2.02 -7.28
N THR A 219 -6.52 -0.93 -6.55
CA THR A 219 -7.41 -0.92 -5.36
C THR A 219 -8.70 -0.19 -5.71
N PRO A 220 -9.88 -0.81 -5.56
CA PRO A 220 -11.16 -0.13 -5.71
C PRO A 220 -11.27 1.05 -4.75
N LYS A 221 -11.77 2.21 -5.22
CA LYS A 221 -12.13 3.33 -4.33
C LYS A 221 -13.58 3.22 -3.85
N SER A 222 -13.89 3.82 -2.70
CA SER A 222 -15.23 3.83 -2.11
C SER A 222 -16.35 4.33 -3.05
N ILE A 223 -16.03 5.21 -4.00
CA ILE A 223 -17.00 5.71 -5.00
C ILE A 223 -17.71 4.57 -5.76
N ILE A 224 -17.03 3.45 -6.00
CA ILE A 224 -17.63 2.29 -6.67
C ILE A 224 -18.79 1.71 -5.85
N PHE A 225 -18.54 1.46 -4.56
CA PHE A 225 -19.51 0.84 -3.66
C PHE A 225 -20.63 1.80 -3.28
N THR A 226 -20.33 3.08 -3.07
CA THR A 226 -21.35 4.10 -2.81
C THR A 226 -22.28 4.30 -4.00
N SER A 227 -21.76 4.27 -5.24
CA SER A 227 -22.57 4.30 -6.46
C SER A 227 -23.41 3.04 -6.62
N TYR A 228 -22.85 1.86 -6.35
CA TYR A 228 -23.63 0.62 -6.37
C TYR A 228 -24.79 0.64 -5.37
N LEU A 229 -24.54 1.08 -4.13
CA LEU A 229 -25.57 1.28 -3.10
C LEU A 229 -26.63 2.32 -3.52
N ALA A 230 -26.23 3.40 -4.20
CA ALA A 230 -27.16 4.38 -4.74
C ALA A 230 -28.10 3.78 -5.79
N THR A 231 -27.63 2.84 -6.62
CA THR A 231 -28.52 2.10 -7.55
C THR A 231 -29.50 1.21 -6.80
N ALA A 232 -29.05 0.55 -5.73
CA ALA A 232 -29.91 -0.29 -4.89
C ALA A 232 -31.03 0.53 -4.23
N LYS A 233 -30.72 1.73 -3.74
CA LYS A 233 -31.70 2.67 -3.13
C LYS A 233 -32.84 3.08 -4.08
N LYS A 234 -32.64 3.01 -5.40
CA LYS A 234 -33.66 3.33 -6.42
C LYS A 234 -34.64 2.17 -6.66
N LEU A 235 -34.31 0.96 -6.21
CA LEU A 235 -35.18 -0.20 -6.38
C LEU A 235 -36.36 -0.17 -5.42
N LYS A 236 -37.51 -0.69 -5.87
CA LYS A 236 -38.73 -0.78 -5.05
C LYS A 236 -38.86 -2.12 -4.32
N SER A 237 -38.31 -3.20 -4.89
CA SER A 237 -38.39 -4.54 -4.32
C SER A 237 -37.26 -4.76 -3.32
N LYS A 238 -37.61 -5.17 -2.10
CA LYS A 238 -36.64 -5.49 -1.04
C LYS A 238 -35.78 -6.69 -1.43
N GLU A 239 -36.37 -7.68 -2.08
CA GLU A 239 -35.72 -8.90 -2.54
C GLU A 239 -34.59 -8.57 -3.53
N LYS A 240 -34.86 -7.65 -4.48
CA LYS A 240 -33.83 -7.19 -5.43
C LYS A 240 -32.72 -6.40 -4.74
N ILE A 241 -33.05 -5.59 -3.73
CA ILE A 241 -32.04 -4.86 -2.94
C ILE A 241 -31.17 -5.85 -2.16
N HIS A 242 -31.77 -6.84 -1.52
CA HIS A 242 -31.05 -7.88 -0.79
C HIS A 242 -30.11 -8.66 -1.71
N ALA A 243 -30.57 -9.06 -2.90
CA ALA A 243 -29.74 -9.75 -3.89
C ALA A 243 -28.52 -8.92 -4.33
N LYS A 244 -28.70 -7.60 -4.52
CA LYS A 244 -27.57 -6.68 -4.79
C LYS A 244 -26.59 -6.62 -3.63
N LEU A 245 -27.08 -6.48 -2.40
CA LEU A 245 -26.23 -6.42 -1.21
C LEU A 245 -25.44 -7.72 -1.02
N GLU A 246 -26.08 -8.88 -1.15
CA GLU A 246 -25.41 -10.18 -1.11
C GLU A 246 -24.30 -10.27 -2.17
N LYS A 247 -24.59 -9.90 -3.44
CA LYS A 247 -23.58 -9.88 -4.51
C LYS A 247 -22.38 -8.99 -4.16
N MET A 248 -22.62 -7.81 -3.59
CA MET A 248 -21.55 -6.91 -3.16
C MET A 248 -20.72 -7.52 -2.02
N PHE A 249 -21.38 -8.09 -1.00
CA PHE A 249 -20.69 -8.64 0.17
C PHE A 249 -19.88 -9.90 -0.18
N GLU A 250 -20.39 -10.76 -1.07
CA GLU A 250 -19.65 -11.88 -1.63
C GLU A 250 -18.44 -11.41 -2.42
N PHE A 251 -18.58 -10.36 -3.24
CA PHE A 251 -17.44 -9.78 -3.96
C PHE A 251 -16.36 -9.26 -3.00
N LEU A 252 -16.75 -8.56 -1.94
CA LEU A 252 -15.82 -8.07 -0.91
C LEU A 252 -15.10 -9.24 -0.21
N LYS A 253 -15.84 -10.30 0.13
CA LYS A 253 -15.30 -11.52 0.76
C LYS A 253 -14.29 -12.22 -0.13
N ASN A 254 -14.62 -12.41 -1.40
CA ASN A 254 -13.79 -13.17 -2.34
C ASN A 254 -12.49 -12.45 -2.70
N ASN A 255 -12.46 -11.12 -2.59
CA ASN A 255 -11.32 -10.27 -2.96
C ASN A 255 -10.59 -9.64 -1.75
N ASP A 256 -10.91 -10.05 -0.51
CA ASP A 256 -10.35 -9.49 0.73
C ASP A 256 -10.44 -7.96 0.82
N LEU A 257 -11.53 -7.40 0.31
CA LEU A 257 -11.73 -5.95 0.25
C LEU A 257 -12.42 -5.45 1.52
N ARG A 258 -11.98 -4.26 1.94
CA ARG A 258 -12.59 -3.51 3.04
C ARG A 258 -13.32 -2.31 2.47
N LEU A 259 -14.40 -1.93 3.14
CA LEU A 259 -15.11 -0.71 2.82
C LEU A 259 -14.43 0.48 3.51
N GLU A 260 -14.65 1.67 2.96
CA GLU A 260 -14.35 2.91 3.67
C GLU A 260 -15.60 3.34 4.45
N LYS A 261 -15.40 4.14 5.50
CA LYS A 261 -16.50 4.65 6.34
C LYS A 261 -17.65 5.27 5.53
N THR A 262 -17.34 5.99 4.46
CA THR A 262 -18.34 6.62 3.58
C THR A 262 -19.28 5.61 2.91
N ALA A 263 -18.80 4.42 2.56
CA ALA A 263 -19.64 3.35 2.02
C ALA A 263 -20.50 2.69 3.11
N ILE A 264 -19.97 2.58 4.35
CA ILE A 264 -20.74 2.10 5.50
C ILE A 264 -21.88 3.06 5.85
N GLU A 265 -21.65 4.36 5.84
CA GLU A 265 -22.68 5.38 6.10
C GLU A 265 -23.82 5.27 5.06
N LYS A 266 -23.51 5.13 3.76
CA LYS A 266 -24.54 4.89 2.73
C LYS A 266 -25.27 3.56 2.89
N LEU A 267 -24.58 2.52 3.38
CA LEU A 267 -25.19 1.23 3.67
C LEU A 267 -26.15 1.32 4.86
N GLU A 268 -25.80 2.07 5.91
CA GLU A 268 -26.67 2.33 7.08
C GLU A 268 -27.93 3.11 6.68
N GLU A 269 -27.80 4.12 5.83
CA GLU A 269 -28.95 4.85 5.27
C GLU A 269 -29.91 3.90 4.51
N LEU A 270 -29.35 3.07 3.62
CA LEU A 270 -30.14 2.10 2.85
C LEU A 270 -30.81 1.09 3.78
N SER A 271 -30.08 0.61 4.78
CA SER A 271 -30.58 -0.38 5.74
C SER A 271 -31.73 0.15 6.59
N THR A 272 -31.65 1.42 7.00
CA THR A 272 -32.73 2.12 7.69
C THR A 272 -34.00 2.16 6.84
N SER A 273 -33.87 2.43 5.53
CA SER A 273 -35.01 2.43 4.60
C SER A 273 -35.64 1.05 4.40
N LEU A 274 -34.84 -0.02 4.49
CA LEU A 274 -35.30 -1.41 4.38
C LEU A 274 -35.93 -1.95 5.67
N LYS A 275 -35.70 -1.27 6.80
CA LYS A 275 -36.00 -1.72 8.18
C LYS A 275 -35.21 -2.98 8.55
N VAL A 276 -33.96 -3.09 8.09
CA VAL A 276 -33.03 -4.17 8.47
C VAL A 276 -32.08 -3.68 9.57
N SER A 277 -31.62 -4.59 10.43
CA SER A 277 -30.70 -4.23 11.51
C SER A 277 -29.31 -3.99 10.92
N THR A 278 -28.71 -2.83 11.21
CA THR A 278 -27.34 -2.49 10.81
C THR A 278 -26.73 -1.61 11.89
N MET A 279 -25.52 -1.96 12.33
CA MET A 279 -24.82 -1.19 13.35
C MET A 279 -23.30 -1.34 13.17
N THR A 280 -22.60 -0.21 13.18
CA THR A 280 -21.16 -0.20 13.45
C THR A 280 -20.85 -0.80 14.82
N THR A 281 -19.83 -1.64 14.88
CA THR A 281 -19.50 -2.45 16.05
C THR A 281 -18.00 -2.72 16.12
N LYS A 282 -17.59 -3.35 17.21
CA LYS A 282 -16.23 -3.85 17.40
C LYS A 282 -16.26 -5.35 17.62
N VAL A 283 -15.18 -5.99 17.24
CA VAL A 283 -14.95 -7.41 17.50
C VAL A 283 -13.90 -7.53 18.60
N ASP A 284 -14.11 -8.42 19.57
CA ASP A 284 -13.15 -8.64 20.63
C ASP A 284 -11.98 -9.55 20.19
N PHE A 285 -10.98 -9.73 21.05
CA PHE A 285 -9.82 -10.56 20.76
C PHE A 285 -10.16 -12.05 20.57
N LYS A 286 -11.37 -12.51 20.93
CA LYS A 286 -11.81 -13.89 20.67
C LYS A 286 -12.54 -14.01 19.32
N GLY A 287 -12.77 -12.90 18.62
CA GLY A 287 -13.55 -12.89 17.40
C GLY A 287 -15.05 -12.69 17.62
N THR A 288 -15.49 -12.29 18.81
CA THR A 288 -16.92 -12.11 19.11
C THR A 288 -17.38 -10.72 18.72
N CYS A 289 -18.44 -10.63 17.89
CA CYS A 289 -19.09 -9.38 17.54
C CYS A 289 -19.81 -8.79 18.77
N LYS A 290 -19.54 -7.52 19.12
CA LYS A 290 -20.20 -6.87 20.27
C LYS A 290 -21.69 -6.59 20.05
N ASN A 291 -22.14 -6.54 18.79
CA ASN A 291 -23.54 -6.31 18.44
C ASN A 291 -24.37 -7.62 18.52
N CYS A 292 -24.12 -8.57 17.63
CA CYS A 292 -24.93 -9.79 17.51
C CYS A 292 -24.44 -10.94 18.41
N ARG A 293 -23.30 -10.80 19.09
CA ARG A 293 -22.65 -11.82 19.94
C ARG A 293 -22.22 -13.10 19.22
N GLN A 294 -22.29 -13.12 17.89
CA GLN A 294 -21.75 -14.24 17.11
C GLN A 294 -20.23 -14.19 17.04
N ASN A 295 -19.63 -15.38 16.91
CA ASN A 295 -18.21 -15.53 16.63
C ASN A 295 -17.99 -15.41 15.13
N LEU A 296 -17.03 -14.56 14.76
CA LEU A 296 -16.54 -14.45 13.39
C LEU A 296 -15.67 -15.67 13.08
N ASP A 297 -15.64 -16.03 11.79
CA ASP A 297 -14.89 -17.17 11.32
C ASP A 297 -13.40 -16.88 11.37
N THR A 298 -12.67 -17.86 11.88
CA THR A 298 -11.23 -17.98 11.67
C THR A 298 -11.05 -18.53 10.27
N PHE A 299 -10.52 -17.74 9.34
CA PHE A 299 -10.16 -18.29 8.05
C PHE A 299 -9.02 -19.28 8.26
N GLU A 300 -9.07 -20.45 7.66
CA GLU A 300 -7.89 -21.32 7.52
C GLU A 300 -7.84 -21.74 6.07
N LEU A 301 -6.65 -21.71 5.45
CA LEU A 301 -6.51 -22.29 4.12
C LEU A 301 -6.86 -23.77 4.18
N THR A 302 -7.68 -24.20 3.23
CA THR A 302 -7.87 -25.62 2.95
C THR A 302 -6.52 -26.26 2.58
N ASN A 303 -6.40 -27.58 2.71
CA ASN A 303 -5.14 -28.25 2.38
C ASN A 303 -4.82 -28.08 0.88
N GLU A 304 -5.86 -28.04 0.05
CA GLU A 304 -5.81 -27.85 -1.39
C GLU A 304 -5.32 -26.43 -1.73
N GLU A 305 -5.92 -25.39 -1.15
CA GLU A 305 -5.47 -24.00 -1.34
C GLU A 305 -4.04 -23.78 -0.84
N PHE A 306 -3.68 -24.41 0.28
CA PHE A 306 -2.33 -24.34 0.82
C PHE A 306 -1.31 -24.99 -0.12
N GLN A 307 -1.64 -26.17 -0.68
CA GLN A 307 -0.77 -26.86 -1.62
C GLN A 307 -0.63 -26.07 -2.94
N GLU A 308 -1.73 -25.51 -3.46
CA GLU A 308 -1.71 -24.65 -4.64
C GLU A 308 -0.85 -23.40 -4.42
N LEU A 309 -1.00 -22.73 -3.27
CA LEU A 309 -0.17 -21.58 -2.88
C LEU A 309 1.30 -21.98 -2.79
N LYS A 310 1.61 -23.12 -2.17
CA LYS A 310 2.97 -23.66 -2.06
C LYS A 310 3.57 -23.82 -3.45
N ASP A 311 2.91 -24.54 -4.36
CA ASP A 311 3.45 -24.83 -5.69
C ASP A 311 3.68 -23.57 -6.52
N VAL A 312 2.76 -22.60 -6.46
CA VAL A 312 2.89 -21.32 -7.17
C VAL A 312 4.03 -20.48 -6.61
N LEU A 313 4.14 -20.38 -5.28
CA LEU A 313 5.21 -19.62 -4.65
C LEU A 313 6.55 -20.26 -4.97
N PHE A 314 6.65 -21.59 -4.91
CA PHE A 314 7.85 -22.31 -5.32
C PHE A 314 8.23 -22.02 -6.77
N LYS A 315 7.28 -22.12 -7.70
CA LYS A 315 7.54 -21.87 -9.12
C LYS A 315 7.95 -20.41 -9.40
N ASN A 316 7.24 -19.44 -8.83
CA ASN A 316 7.38 -18.03 -9.21
C ASN A 316 8.42 -17.26 -8.37
N VAL A 317 8.59 -17.63 -7.11
CA VAL A 317 9.49 -16.96 -6.15
C VAL A 317 10.79 -17.74 -5.97
N ILE A 318 10.75 -19.07 -6.12
CA ILE A 318 11.86 -19.99 -5.77
C ILE A 318 12.47 -20.72 -6.99
N LEU A 319 11.81 -20.69 -8.14
CA LEU A 319 12.39 -21.11 -9.43
C LEU A 319 12.30 -19.99 -10.49
N GLY A 320 11.82 -18.81 -10.10
CA GLY A 320 11.67 -17.66 -10.99
C GLY A 320 13.01 -17.17 -11.54
N ARG A 321 12.96 -16.49 -12.70
CA ARG A 321 14.13 -15.95 -13.40
C ARG A 321 15.00 -15.00 -12.55
N ASP A 322 14.46 -14.44 -11.47
CA ASP A 322 15.15 -13.49 -10.58
C ASP A 322 16.06 -14.12 -9.53
N ILE A 323 16.03 -15.45 -9.33
CA ILE A 323 16.85 -16.09 -8.29
C ILE A 323 18.29 -16.15 -8.70
N PHE A 324 18.58 -16.36 -9.98
CA PHE A 324 19.94 -16.27 -10.51
C PHE A 324 20.53 -14.86 -10.42
N VAL A 325 19.69 -13.85 -10.16
CA VAL A 325 20.12 -12.47 -9.87
C VAL A 325 20.34 -12.25 -8.36
N LYS A 326 19.68 -13.04 -7.49
CA LYS A 326 19.57 -12.79 -6.04
C LYS A 326 20.22 -13.85 -5.15
N THR A 327 20.54 -15.03 -5.67
CA THR A 327 21.28 -16.09 -4.96
C THR A 327 22.00 -17.03 -5.93
N SER A 328 23.07 -17.68 -5.47
CA SER A 328 23.78 -18.67 -6.30
C SER A 328 22.99 -19.99 -6.43
N PRO A 329 23.03 -20.66 -7.59
CA PRO A 329 22.40 -21.98 -7.79
C PRO A 329 22.89 -23.02 -6.78
N GLN A 330 24.17 -22.93 -6.40
CA GLN A 330 24.78 -23.84 -5.43
C GLN A 330 24.20 -23.64 -4.03
N GLU A 331 24.04 -22.40 -3.58
CA GLU A 331 23.43 -22.09 -2.29
C GLU A 331 21.98 -22.56 -2.24
N MET A 332 21.23 -22.40 -3.33
CA MET A 332 19.86 -22.91 -3.43
C MET A 332 19.81 -24.44 -3.38
N SER A 333 20.70 -25.14 -4.09
CA SER A 333 20.77 -26.60 -4.05
C SER A 333 21.16 -27.11 -2.65
N ASN A 334 22.12 -26.46 -1.99
CA ASN A 334 22.50 -26.77 -0.62
C ASN A 334 21.32 -26.60 0.34
N PHE A 335 20.53 -25.53 0.15
CA PHE A 335 19.34 -25.29 0.93
C PHE A 335 18.25 -26.34 0.70
N GLN A 336 17.98 -26.72 -0.55
CA GLN A 336 17.02 -27.78 -0.86
C GLN A 336 17.41 -29.10 -0.21
N ASN A 337 18.69 -29.48 -0.33
CA ASN A 337 19.21 -30.69 0.31
C ASN A 337 19.11 -30.61 1.83
N PHE A 338 19.41 -29.46 2.42
CA PHE A 338 19.23 -29.23 3.85
C PHE A 338 17.76 -29.48 4.25
N ILE A 339 16.79 -28.85 3.59
CA ILE A 339 15.37 -29.01 3.96
C ILE A 339 14.85 -30.43 3.72
N LEU A 340 15.32 -31.14 2.70
CA LEU A 340 14.95 -32.55 2.47
C LEU A 340 15.44 -33.48 3.59
N GLN A 341 16.54 -33.13 4.25
CA GLN A 341 17.13 -33.92 5.33
C GLN A 341 16.61 -33.54 6.73
N GLN A 342 15.90 -32.42 6.86
CA GLN A 342 15.39 -31.96 8.15
C GLN A 342 13.94 -32.39 8.39
N GLU A 343 13.58 -32.56 9.67
CA GLU A 343 12.18 -32.64 10.07
C GLU A 343 11.47 -31.29 9.87
N LYS A 344 10.13 -31.32 9.85
CA LYS A 344 9.30 -30.11 9.78
C LYS A 344 9.48 -29.24 11.02
N PHE A 345 9.47 -27.92 10.84
CA PHE A 345 9.62 -26.96 11.94
C PHE A 345 8.27 -26.38 12.40
N ASP A 346 8.14 -26.16 13.70
CA ASP A 346 6.95 -25.49 14.25
C ASP A 346 7.04 -23.97 14.10
N VAL A 347 8.28 -23.44 14.15
CA VAL A 347 8.57 -22.01 14.09
C VAL A 347 9.81 -21.76 13.23
N VAL A 348 9.70 -20.83 12.29
CA VAL A 348 10.83 -20.31 11.50
C VAL A 348 11.09 -18.86 11.87
N LEU A 349 12.32 -18.57 12.25
CA LEU A 349 12.78 -17.27 12.74
C LEU A 349 13.62 -16.57 11.67
N ASP A 350 13.27 -15.33 11.36
CA ASP A 350 14.10 -14.41 10.61
C ASP A 350 15.13 -13.77 11.56
N GLY A 351 16.31 -14.40 11.63
CA GLY A 351 17.32 -14.10 12.62
C GLY A 351 17.83 -12.67 12.56
N LEU A 352 17.97 -12.08 11.36
CA LEU A 352 18.40 -10.70 11.21
C LEU A 352 17.29 -9.70 11.51
N ASN A 353 16.06 -9.95 11.05
CA ASN A 353 14.95 -9.06 11.35
C ASN A 353 14.66 -8.98 12.86
N ILE A 354 14.75 -10.12 13.55
CA ILE A 354 14.67 -10.21 15.01
C ILE A 354 15.84 -9.47 15.64
N ALA A 355 17.08 -9.75 15.22
CA ALA A 355 18.26 -9.15 15.81
C ALA A 355 18.29 -7.61 15.66
N PHE A 356 17.95 -7.10 14.48
CA PHE A 356 17.94 -5.66 14.20
C PHE A 356 16.64 -4.96 14.62
N SER A 357 15.73 -5.65 15.31
CA SER A 357 14.46 -5.09 15.76
C SER A 357 14.63 -3.91 16.74
N VAL A 358 15.80 -3.81 17.38
CA VAL A 358 16.23 -2.72 18.28
C VAL A 358 17.03 -1.61 17.56
N GLY A 359 17.18 -1.71 16.23
CA GLY A 359 17.98 -0.80 15.41
C GLY A 359 19.38 -1.34 15.10
N THR A 360 20.03 -0.83 14.04
CA THR A 360 21.28 -1.39 13.50
C THR A 360 22.56 -0.89 14.17
N LYS A 361 22.46 0.12 15.06
CA LYS A 361 23.61 0.81 15.67
C LYS A 361 24.10 0.17 16.99
N HIS A 362 23.57 -0.99 17.37
CA HIS A 362 23.94 -1.67 18.60
C HIS A 362 25.09 -2.67 18.40
N PRO A 363 25.82 -3.04 19.48
CA PRO A 363 26.90 -4.02 19.37
C PRO A 363 26.36 -5.45 19.15
N PRO A 364 27.13 -6.35 18.52
CA PRO A 364 26.72 -7.73 18.20
C PRO A 364 26.18 -8.55 19.38
N HIS A 365 26.67 -8.28 20.60
CA HIS A 365 26.13 -8.88 21.83
C HIS A 365 24.62 -8.66 21.96
N VAL A 366 24.14 -7.42 21.79
CA VAL A 366 22.71 -7.08 21.96
C VAL A 366 21.86 -7.85 20.96
N PHE A 367 22.30 -7.91 19.71
CA PHE A 367 21.65 -8.66 18.63
C PHE A 367 21.55 -10.16 18.91
N SER A 368 22.66 -10.75 19.34
CA SER A 368 22.72 -12.17 19.67
C SER A 368 21.89 -12.54 20.90
N THR A 369 21.84 -11.67 21.92
CA THR A 369 21.02 -11.87 23.12
C THR A 369 19.53 -11.79 22.80
N LEU A 370 19.12 -10.82 21.97
CA LEU A 370 17.75 -10.66 21.52
C LEU A 370 17.26 -11.91 20.77
N LEU A 371 18.05 -12.41 19.83
CA LEU A 371 17.73 -13.64 19.10
C LEU A 371 17.71 -14.86 20.03
N ALA A 372 18.67 -14.99 20.94
CA ALA A 372 18.71 -16.08 21.92
C ALA A 372 17.47 -16.11 22.83
N ASN A 373 16.98 -14.95 23.27
CA ASN A 373 15.77 -14.85 24.07
C ASN A 373 14.52 -15.28 23.30
N VAL A 374 14.44 -14.95 22.00
CA VAL A 374 13.34 -15.41 21.14
C VAL A 374 13.39 -16.92 20.90
N VAL A 375 14.58 -17.47 20.64
CA VAL A 375 14.77 -18.93 20.52
C VAL A 375 14.36 -19.62 21.81
N LYS A 376 14.87 -19.14 22.95
CA LYS A 376 14.54 -19.67 24.28
C LYS A 376 13.04 -19.70 24.52
N TYR A 377 12.32 -18.62 24.22
CA TYR A 377 10.87 -18.55 24.36
C TYR A 377 10.13 -19.68 23.64
N PHE A 378 10.51 -19.98 22.39
CA PHE A 378 9.85 -21.06 21.63
C PHE A 378 10.32 -22.46 22.05
N VAL A 379 11.57 -22.61 22.46
CA VAL A 379 12.11 -23.86 22.99
C VAL A 379 11.45 -24.21 24.33
N ASP A 380 11.27 -23.25 25.23
CA ASP A 380 10.56 -23.41 26.50
C ASP A 380 9.07 -23.81 26.28
N LEU A 381 8.51 -23.50 25.11
CA LEU A 381 7.19 -23.94 24.65
C LEU A 381 7.20 -25.29 23.89
N ASN A 382 8.30 -26.04 23.98
CA ASN A 382 8.54 -27.32 23.29
C ASN A 382 8.30 -27.22 21.77
N LYS A 383 8.82 -26.17 21.13
CA LYS A 383 8.74 -26.00 19.66
C LYS A 383 10.06 -26.31 18.99
N ARG A 384 9.98 -26.93 17.81
CA ARG A 384 11.13 -27.10 16.91
C ARG A 384 11.36 -25.80 16.16
N VAL A 385 12.52 -25.20 16.39
CA VAL A 385 12.88 -23.87 15.90
C VAL A 385 13.93 -23.97 14.78
N LEU A 386 13.64 -23.32 13.65
CA LEU A 386 14.62 -23.03 12.61
C LEU A 386 14.97 -21.55 12.64
N VAL A 387 16.26 -21.23 12.66
CA VAL A 387 16.78 -19.86 12.50
C VAL A 387 17.41 -19.72 11.13
N LEU A 388 16.88 -18.77 10.35
CA LEU A 388 17.54 -18.31 9.14
C LEU A 388 18.34 -17.05 9.44
N GLY A 389 19.53 -16.97 8.86
CA GLY A 389 20.42 -15.85 9.09
C GLY A 389 21.55 -15.80 8.09
N ARG A 390 22.61 -15.07 8.44
CA ARG A 390 23.77 -14.85 7.56
C ARG A 390 25.05 -15.43 8.12
N VAL A 391 25.97 -15.80 7.23
CA VAL A 391 27.30 -16.30 7.58
C VAL A 391 28.03 -15.40 8.57
N HIS A 392 27.87 -14.07 8.49
CA HIS A 392 28.53 -13.16 9.45
C HIS A 392 28.08 -13.34 10.91
N MET A 393 26.91 -13.95 11.16
CA MET A 393 26.42 -14.26 12.51
C MET A 393 27.31 -15.28 13.22
N HIS A 394 28.15 -16.04 12.51
CA HIS A 394 29.20 -16.85 13.15
C HIS A 394 30.21 -16.06 13.98
N ARG A 395 30.35 -14.75 13.72
CA ARG A 395 31.23 -13.85 14.48
C ARG A 395 30.57 -13.28 15.74
N TRP A 396 29.30 -13.61 16.01
CA TRP A 396 28.60 -13.17 17.20
C TRP A 396 29.13 -13.86 18.47
N PRO A 397 28.93 -13.27 19.66
CA PRO A 397 29.47 -13.80 20.91
C PRO A 397 29.09 -15.26 21.15
N GLN A 398 30.09 -16.08 21.53
CA GLN A 398 29.93 -17.53 21.67
C GLN A 398 28.91 -17.93 22.73
N GLN A 399 28.77 -17.15 23.81
CA GLN A 399 27.84 -17.47 24.90
C GLN A 399 26.38 -17.49 24.42
N THR A 400 25.97 -16.46 23.68
CA THR A 400 24.59 -16.29 23.21
C THR A 400 24.35 -17.05 21.91
N TRP A 401 25.29 -16.97 20.96
CA TRP A 401 25.19 -17.69 19.69
C TRP A 401 25.35 -19.20 19.86
N GLY A 402 26.15 -19.65 20.82
CA GLY A 402 26.27 -21.06 21.19
C GLY A 402 24.96 -21.63 21.70
N TYR A 403 24.22 -20.88 22.53
CA TYR A 403 22.88 -21.29 22.95
C TYR A 403 21.93 -21.46 21.76
N VAL A 404 21.93 -20.50 20.82
CA VAL A 404 21.11 -20.60 19.60
C VAL A 404 21.47 -21.86 18.78
N LYS A 405 22.77 -22.13 18.58
CA LYS A 405 23.26 -23.34 17.88
C LYS A 405 22.82 -24.64 18.54
N SER A 406 22.83 -24.70 19.86
CA SER A 406 22.50 -25.93 20.59
C SER A 406 21.00 -26.19 20.70
N ASN A 407 20.15 -25.17 20.54
CA ASN A 407 18.70 -25.26 20.79
C ASN A 407 17.85 -24.96 19.56
N SER A 408 18.44 -24.79 18.39
CA SER A 408 17.72 -24.59 17.14
C SER A 408 18.48 -25.19 15.97
N THR A 409 17.76 -25.50 14.89
CA THR A 409 18.40 -25.76 13.60
C THR A 409 18.72 -24.42 12.96
N ILE A 410 19.89 -24.29 12.33
CA ILE A 410 20.34 -23.02 11.74
C ILE A 410 20.70 -23.24 10.29
N PHE A 411 20.23 -22.34 9.43
CA PHE A 411 20.70 -22.24 8.06
C PHE A 411 21.16 -20.80 7.79
N LEU A 412 22.43 -20.66 7.36
CA LEU A 412 23.05 -19.36 7.12
C LEU A 412 23.30 -19.16 5.63
N THR A 413 22.74 -18.09 5.08
CA THR A 413 22.97 -17.66 3.71
C THR A 413 24.20 -16.74 3.61
N GLN A 414 24.74 -16.61 2.40
CA GLN A 414 25.78 -15.64 2.10
C GLN A 414 25.28 -14.22 2.36
N ASN A 415 26.14 -13.31 2.82
CA ASN A 415 25.74 -11.95 3.23
C ASN A 415 25.13 -11.09 2.10
N ILE A 416 25.32 -11.50 0.84
CA ILE A 416 24.84 -10.79 -0.35
C ILE A 416 23.51 -11.31 -0.88
N SER A 417 23.05 -12.48 -0.42
CA SER A 417 21.82 -13.12 -0.90
C SER A 417 20.56 -12.41 -0.36
N GLU A 418 19.36 -12.70 -0.85
CA GLU A 418 18.11 -12.30 -0.16
C GLU A 418 17.62 -13.47 0.71
N ASP A 419 17.24 -13.22 1.98
CA ASP A 419 16.85 -14.29 2.93
C ASP A 419 15.37 -14.67 2.84
N ASP A 420 14.53 -13.73 2.42
CA ASP A 420 13.08 -13.88 2.45
C ASP A 420 12.56 -15.10 1.64
N PRO A 421 13.11 -15.45 0.45
CA PRO A 421 12.67 -16.64 -0.27
C PRO A 421 12.93 -17.93 0.52
N TYR A 422 14.07 -18.02 1.23
CA TYR A 422 14.42 -19.16 2.08
C TYR A 422 13.47 -19.26 3.27
N LEU A 423 13.14 -18.13 3.88
CA LEU A 423 12.18 -18.04 4.99
C LEU A 423 10.80 -18.55 4.61
N LEU A 424 10.29 -18.07 3.47
CA LEU A 424 8.99 -18.49 2.95
C LEU A 424 9.00 -19.96 2.55
N TYR A 425 10.07 -20.46 1.92
CA TYR A 425 10.23 -21.88 1.60
C TYR A 425 10.11 -22.75 2.84
N CYS A 426 10.92 -22.45 3.88
CA CYS A 426 10.97 -23.23 5.10
C CYS A 426 9.61 -23.29 5.79
N ALA A 427 8.95 -22.14 5.90
CA ALA A 427 7.65 -22.05 6.55
C ALA A 427 6.59 -22.86 5.81
N LEU A 428 6.51 -22.73 4.48
CA LEU A 428 5.54 -23.46 3.67
C LEU A 428 5.84 -24.97 3.60
N ASN A 429 7.12 -25.35 3.54
CA ASN A 429 7.48 -26.76 3.51
C ASN A 429 7.26 -27.48 4.85
N SER A 430 7.42 -26.75 5.95
CA SER A 430 7.16 -27.27 7.31
C SER A 430 5.67 -27.48 7.58
N GLY A 431 4.80 -26.74 6.88
CA GLY A 431 3.37 -27.02 6.79
C GLY A 431 2.49 -25.82 7.08
N LYS A 432 1.17 -26.00 6.92
CA LYS A 432 0.18 -24.91 7.00
C LYS A 432 0.11 -24.19 8.35
N ASN A 433 0.58 -24.83 9.43
CA ASN A 433 0.51 -24.32 10.79
C ASN A 433 1.84 -23.77 11.32
N THR A 434 2.90 -23.77 10.50
CA THR A 434 4.21 -23.25 10.89
C THR A 434 4.14 -21.75 11.12
N LYS A 435 4.70 -21.29 12.25
CA LYS A 435 4.77 -19.88 12.61
C LYS A 435 5.99 -19.23 11.97
N ILE A 436 5.85 -17.96 11.58
CA ILE A 436 6.94 -17.17 11.01
C ILE A 436 7.16 -15.96 11.88
N VAL A 437 8.38 -15.75 12.34
CA VAL A 437 8.71 -14.59 13.17
C VAL A 437 9.54 -13.61 12.37
N THR A 438 8.89 -12.56 11.89
CA THR A 438 9.52 -11.46 11.13
C THR A 438 8.59 -10.24 11.16
N ARG A 439 9.15 -9.04 11.11
CA ARG A 439 8.43 -7.77 10.91
C ARG A 439 8.22 -7.44 9.43
N ASP A 440 8.86 -8.14 8.50
CA ASP A 440 8.69 -7.84 7.07
C ASP A 440 7.31 -8.30 6.58
N LEU A 441 6.64 -7.45 5.81
CA LEU A 441 5.33 -7.72 5.23
C LEU A 441 5.42 -8.49 3.90
N MET A 442 6.63 -8.86 3.46
CA MET A 442 6.91 -9.68 2.28
C MET A 442 6.33 -9.08 0.99
N ARG A 443 6.34 -7.74 0.90
CA ARG A 443 5.65 -7.01 -0.18
C ARG A 443 6.19 -7.40 -1.55
N GLY A 444 7.52 -7.53 -1.70
CA GLY A 444 8.18 -7.93 -2.95
C GLY A 444 7.71 -9.32 -3.43
N HIS A 445 7.71 -10.30 -2.53
CA HIS A 445 7.31 -11.68 -2.82
C HIS A 445 5.83 -11.78 -3.23
N LYS A 446 4.97 -11.00 -2.59
CA LYS A 446 3.56 -10.89 -3.00
C LYS A 446 3.42 -10.41 -4.44
N PHE A 447 4.24 -9.47 -4.92
CA PHE A 447 4.17 -9.00 -6.31
C PHE A 447 4.49 -10.11 -7.32
N LEU A 448 5.42 -11.02 -6.98
CA LEU A 448 5.85 -12.13 -7.84
C LEU A 448 4.75 -13.18 -8.08
N LEU A 449 3.74 -13.28 -7.22
CA LEU A 449 2.63 -14.24 -7.39
C LEU A 449 1.71 -13.91 -8.59
N LYS A 450 1.86 -12.71 -9.19
CA LYS A 450 1.13 -12.17 -10.36
C LYS A 450 -0.40 -12.16 -10.23
N SER A 451 -1.04 -13.31 -10.11
CA SER A 451 -2.48 -13.50 -9.94
C SER A 451 -3.01 -12.92 -8.60
N PRO A 452 -4.14 -12.19 -8.62
CA PRO A 452 -4.81 -11.74 -7.39
C PRO A 452 -5.20 -12.89 -6.47
N LYS A 453 -5.68 -14.02 -7.01
CA LYS A 453 -6.07 -15.21 -6.22
C LYS A 453 -4.94 -15.64 -5.29
N TYR A 454 -3.74 -15.85 -5.84
CA TYR A 454 -2.59 -16.29 -5.04
C TYR A 454 -2.08 -15.22 -4.10
N LYS A 455 -2.18 -13.94 -4.47
CA LYS A 455 -1.87 -12.83 -3.57
C LYS A 455 -2.81 -12.79 -2.37
N THR A 456 -4.08 -13.08 -2.56
CA THR A 456 -5.08 -13.20 -1.50
C THR A 456 -4.73 -14.38 -0.59
N LEU A 457 -4.55 -15.58 -1.15
CA LEU A 457 -4.16 -16.77 -0.38
C LEU A 457 -2.86 -16.55 0.42
N PHE A 458 -1.85 -15.92 -0.19
CA PHE A 458 -0.60 -15.60 0.49
C PHE A 458 -0.80 -14.62 1.65
N ASN A 459 -1.59 -13.56 1.48
CA ASN A 459 -1.87 -12.64 2.58
C ASN A 459 -2.59 -13.35 3.71
N ARG A 460 -3.62 -14.15 3.39
CA ARG A 460 -4.40 -14.89 4.39
C ARG A 460 -3.51 -15.83 5.19
N TRP A 461 -2.63 -16.58 4.51
CA TRP A 461 -1.66 -17.44 5.19
C TRP A 461 -0.69 -16.62 6.07
N LEU A 462 -0.11 -15.55 5.52
CA LEU A 462 0.89 -14.75 6.24
C LEU A 462 0.30 -14.07 7.48
N THR A 463 -0.86 -13.41 7.37
CA THR A 463 -1.49 -12.67 8.49
C THR A 463 -1.88 -13.57 9.65
N GLN A 464 -2.04 -14.88 9.42
CA GLN A 464 -2.44 -15.88 10.41
C GLN A 464 -1.26 -16.62 11.04
N ARG A 465 -0.07 -16.49 10.46
CA ARG A 465 1.13 -17.21 10.89
C ARG A 465 2.29 -16.29 11.27
N GLN A 466 2.21 -15.00 10.91
CA GLN A 466 3.24 -14.01 11.20
C GLN A 466 3.16 -13.48 12.62
N TYR A 467 4.23 -13.69 13.37
CA TYR A 467 4.49 -13.12 14.68
C TYR A 467 5.48 -11.97 14.49
N GLN A 468 5.09 -10.76 14.91
CA GLN A 468 5.97 -9.60 14.83
C GLN A 468 6.51 -9.30 16.23
N LEU A 469 7.82 -9.40 16.44
CA LEU A 469 8.44 -9.07 17.71
C LEU A 469 8.29 -7.56 17.96
N LEU A 470 7.60 -7.15 19.02
CA LEU A 470 7.44 -5.72 19.35
C LEU A 470 8.62 -5.24 20.20
N ARG A 471 8.88 -5.94 21.31
CA ARG A 471 9.93 -5.62 22.27
C ARG A 471 10.25 -6.83 23.14
N ILE A 472 11.32 -6.73 23.92
CA ILE A 472 11.59 -7.62 25.05
C ILE A 472 11.23 -6.89 26.34
N ASP A 473 10.59 -7.59 27.28
CA ASP A 473 10.26 -7.05 28.59
C ASP A 473 11.46 -7.02 29.56
N GLN A 474 11.28 -6.46 30.75
CA GLN A 474 12.35 -6.36 31.75
C GLN A 474 12.87 -7.73 32.26
N ARG A 475 12.12 -8.81 32.02
CA ARG A 475 12.47 -10.18 32.42
C ARG A 475 13.12 -10.96 31.28
N GLY A 476 13.36 -10.34 30.12
CA GLY A 476 13.93 -10.99 28.96
C GLY A 476 12.92 -11.74 28.09
N GLN A 477 11.62 -11.62 28.37
CA GLN A 477 10.57 -12.30 27.61
C GLN A 477 10.16 -11.49 26.36
N PRO A 478 10.09 -12.11 25.18
CA PRO A 478 9.66 -11.43 23.97
C PRO A 478 8.15 -11.17 23.98
N ILE A 479 7.76 -9.93 23.69
CA ILE A 479 6.37 -9.52 23.48
C ILE A 479 6.13 -9.47 21.98
N PHE A 480 5.24 -10.33 21.50
CA PHE A 480 4.85 -10.38 20.10
C PHE A 480 3.53 -9.65 19.87
N LYS A 481 3.39 -9.08 18.68
CA LYS A 481 2.09 -8.90 18.06
C LYS A 481 1.70 -10.24 17.46
N HIS A 482 0.61 -10.80 17.97
CA HIS A 482 0.10 -12.07 17.50
C HIS A 482 -0.72 -11.88 16.20
N PRO A 483 -0.75 -12.92 15.34
CA PRO A 483 -1.73 -13.01 14.27
C PRO A 483 -3.13 -12.72 14.76
N LEU A 484 -3.95 -12.11 13.90
CA LEU A 484 -5.35 -11.92 14.24
C LEU A 484 -6.04 -13.28 14.31
N PRO A 485 -6.84 -13.53 15.35
CA PRO A 485 -7.55 -14.80 15.47
C PRO A 485 -8.63 -14.94 14.40
N ILE A 486 -9.14 -13.82 13.89
CA ILE A 486 -10.19 -13.76 12.87
C ILE A 486 -9.66 -13.25 11.54
N SER A 487 -10.36 -13.62 10.47
CA SER A 487 -10.10 -13.05 9.14
C SER A 487 -10.75 -11.67 9.01
N PRO A 488 -9.99 -10.60 8.74
CA PRO A 488 -10.53 -9.25 8.59
C PRO A 488 -11.11 -9.03 7.18
N VAL A 489 -12.07 -9.88 6.79
CA VAL A 489 -12.75 -9.88 5.50
C VAL A 489 -14.27 -9.90 5.72
N ALA A 490 -15.03 -9.53 4.69
CA ALA A 490 -16.48 -9.66 4.73
C ALA A 490 -16.87 -11.13 4.95
N GLN A 491 -17.79 -11.38 5.87
CA GLN A 491 -18.20 -12.74 6.22
C GLN A 491 -19.64 -12.80 6.69
N LYS A 492 -20.27 -13.95 6.45
CA LYS A 492 -21.66 -14.22 6.80
C LYS A 492 -21.67 -15.30 7.88
N ASN A 493 -22.07 -14.93 9.08
CA ASN A 493 -22.18 -15.83 10.23
C ASN A 493 -23.67 -15.98 10.58
N GLY A 494 -24.24 -17.15 10.34
CA GLY A 494 -25.69 -17.35 10.44
C GLY A 494 -26.47 -16.38 9.54
N THR A 495 -27.31 -15.54 10.15
CA THR A 495 -28.13 -14.53 9.45
C THR A 495 -27.47 -13.15 9.33
N HIS A 496 -26.28 -12.96 9.89
CA HIS A 496 -25.60 -11.66 9.93
C HIS A 496 -24.40 -11.62 8.99
N TRP A 497 -24.24 -10.48 8.32
CA TRP A 497 -23.02 -10.08 7.65
C TRP A 497 -22.17 -9.21 8.56
N HIS A 498 -20.87 -9.47 8.59
CA HIS A 498 -19.86 -8.68 9.25
C HIS A 498 -18.91 -8.12 8.18
N LEU A 499 -18.87 -6.80 8.04
CA LEU A 499 -18.09 -6.10 7.03
C LEU A 499 -17.00 -5.27 7.72
N PRO A 500 -15.70 -5.58 7.52
CA PRO A 500 -14.62 -4.75 8.04
C PRO A 500 -14.54 -3.44 7.23
N TYR A 501 -14.23 -2.34 7.89
CA TYR A 501 -14.05 -1.04 7.23
C TYR A 501 -12.93 -0.20 7.84
N ASP A 502 -12.36 0.68 7.03
CA ASP A 502 -11.32 1.62 7.44
C ASP A 502 -11.95 2.98 7.82
N GLU A 503 -11.64 3.49 9.03
CA GLU A 503 -12.21 4.75 9.55
C GLU A 503 -11.67 6.01 8.87
N VAL A 504 -10.44 5.94 8.36
CA VAL A 504 -9.76 7.04 7.67
C VAL A 504 -9.32 6.56 6.30
N GLU A 505 -9.58 7.35 5.26
CA GLU A 505 -9.14 7.07 3.90
C GLU A 505 -7.62 6.80 3.87
N ASN A 506 -7.22 5.68 3.26
CA ASN A 506 -5.83 5.20 3.14
C ASN A 506 -5.12 4.75 4.42
N ASN A 507 -5.79 4.67 5.56
CA ASN A 507 -5.16 4.18 6.78
C ASN A 507 -5.27 2.65 6.85
N LYS A 508 -4.34 1.94 6.19
CA LYS A 508 -4.13 0.48 6.37
C LYS A 508 -3.53 0.17 7.76
N ASN A 509 -3.98 0.87 8.80
CA ASN A 509 -3.55 0.62 10.15
C ASN A 509 -4.02 -0.76 10.60
N GLU A 510 -3.13 -1.48 11.25
CA GLU A 510 -3.32 -2.89 11.60
C GLU A 510 -4.26 -3.10 12.82
N TYR A 511 -4.85 -2.03 13.37
CA TYR A 511 -5.81 -2.09 14.46
C TYR A 511 -7.23 -2.31 13.92
N LEU A 512 -7.51 -3.58 13.64
CA LEU A 512 -8.75 -4.09 13.05
C LEU A 512 -9.90 -4.19 14.05
N ASN A 513 -10.42 -3.04 14.46
CA ASN A 513 -11.55 -3.00 15.41
C ASN A 513 -12.85 -2.48 14.82
N SER A 514 -12.89 -1.97 13.59
CA SER A 514 -14.07 -1.30 13.05
C SER A 514 -14.80 -2.22 12.06
N TRP A 515 -16.00 -2.63 12.45
CA TRP A 515 -16.83 -3.59 11.72
C TRP A 515 -18.26 -3.07 11.59
N CYS A 516 -18.94 -3.39 10.49
CA CYS A 516 -20.37 -3.19 10.35
C CYS A 516 -21.07 -4.55 10.48
N CYS A 517 -22.02 -4.66 11.40
CA CYS A 517 -22.83 -5.85 11.61
C CYS A 517 -24.22 -5.60 11.03
N LEU A 518 -24.64 -6.43 10.07
CA LEU A 518 -25.88 -6.24 9.33
C LEU A 518 -26.68 -7.54 9.25
N GLN A 519 -27.98 -7.49 9.49
CA GLN A 519 -28.88 -8.64 9.35
C GLN A 519 -29.81 -8.45 8.14
N LEU A 520 -29.50 -9.09 7.00
CA LEU A 520 -30.30 -8.95 5.77
C LEU A 520 -31.65 -9.69 5.84
N MET A 521 -31.74 -10.75 6.63
CA MET A 521 -32.96 -11.55 6.78
C MET A 521 -33.30 -11.68 8.27
N LYS A 522 -34.55 -11.34 8.62
CA LYS A 522 -35.14 -11.72 9.90
C LYS A 522 -35.70 -13.13 9.81
#